data_AF-A0A1I6P6L7-F1
#
_entry.id   AF-A0A1I6P6L7-F1
#
_cell.length_a   1.000
_cell.length_b   1.000
_cell.length_c   1.000
_cell.angle_alpha   90.00
_cell.angle_beta   90.00
_cell.angle_gamma   90.00
#
_symmetry.space_group_name_H-M   'P 1'
#
loop_
_entity.id
_entity.type
_entity.pdbx_description
1 polymer ?
#
loop_
_entity_poly.entity_id
_entity_poly.type
_entity_poly.pdbx_seq_one_letter_code
_entity_poly.pdbx_strand_id
1 'polypeptide(L)'
;MNRRSFLAVAGSGSLAIVAGCLDDIGIGGTNSDGDENTDRDESGYETQTFVGKEVPLVPVDEAYEWYENEEARFVDTRGMGQYDAGHIPGAVYSPAVGGDGTDPTDEWAHDTRIVTYCGCPHTLAGQRAAELKSEGFENVYAIDEGYGGWEDAEYPTERNDQNADVETHAIEGEADASNAGEYVDISTLEGSNYEVATIQPDGTYETEIRFPDVTAETELIVEAPDYTVEGTLEEFTSEPVTADS
;
A
#
# COMPACT_ATOMS: atom_id res chain seq x y z
N MET A 1 9.37 -18.75 -45.69
CA MET A 1 9.14 -18.56 -47.14
C MET A 1 7.67 -18.83 -47.45
N ASN A 2 6.94 -17.81 -47.90
CA ASN A 2 5.60 -17.74 -48.55
C ASN A 2 4.98 -16.39 -48.11
N ARG A 3 5.06 -15.25 -48.81
CA ARG A 3 4.75 -14.80 -50.19
C ARG A 3 3.26 -14.86 -50.60
N ARG A 4 2.71 -13.63 -50.74
CA ARG A 4 1.65 -13.13 -51.67
C ARG A 4 0.21 -13.16 -51.12
N SER A 5 -0.69 -12.19 -51.34
CA SER A 5 -0.67 -10.82 -51.91
C SER A 5 -2.13 -10.31 -52.02
N PHE A 6 -2.32 -8.99 -51.92
CA PHE A 6 -3.36 -8.11 -52.54
C PHE A 6 -4.86 -8.31 -52.26
N LEU A 7 -5.53 -7.21 -51.84
CA LEU A 7 -6.44 -6.42 -52.70
C LEU A 7 -6.85 -5.10 -52.03
N ALA A 8 -6.54 -3.99 -52.70
CA ALA A 8 -7.16 -2.68 -52.50
C ALA A 8 -8.31 -2.53 -53.52
N VAL A 9 -9.46 -2.02 -53.08
CA VAL A 9 -10.49 -1.47 -53.97
C VAL A 9 -10.83 -0.08 -53.49
N ALA A 10 -10.42 0.89 -54.31
CA ALA A 10 -10.97 2.24 -54.32
C ALA A 10 -12.26 2.23 -55.15
N GLY A 11 -13.30 2.90 -54.66
CA GLY A 11 -14.52 3.19 -55.42
C GLY A 11 -14.94 4.63 -55.16
N SER A 12 -14.84 5.47 -56.20
CA SER A 12 -15.29 6.85 -56.22
C SER A 12 -16.59 6.99 -57.01
N GLY A 13 -17.45 7.93 -56.60
CA GLY A 13 -18.56 8.48 -57.38
C GLY A 13 -19.94 8.10 -56.82
N SER A 14 -20.95 8.96 -56.73
CA SER A 14 -21.12 10.37 -57.08
C SER A 14 -22.34 10.93 -56.33
N LEU A 15 -22.34 12.24 -56.10
CA LEU A 15 -23.42 13.05 -55.53
C LEU A 15 -24.80 12.81 -56.15
N ALA A 16 -25.81 12.65 -55.29
CA ALA A 16 -27.19 13.01 -55.59
C ALA A 16 -27.69 13.95 -54.48
N ILE A 17 -27.83 15.23 -54.83
CA ILE A 17 -28.41 16.27 -53.99
C ILE A 17 -29.94 16.10 -54.08
N VAL A 18 -30.57 15.73 -52.96
CA VAL A 18 -32.00 15.96 -52.76
C VAL A 18 -32.14 16.96 -51.63
N ALA A 19 -32.54 18.18 -52.00
CA ALA A 19 -32.95 19.23 -51.09
C ALA A 19 -34.27 18.85 -50.42
N GLY A 20 -34.30 18.94 -49.09
CA GLY A 20 -35.48 18.66 -48.27
C GLY A 20 -35.23 18.97 -46.79
N CYS A 21 -35.37 20.25 -46.45
CA CYS A 21 -35.67 20.87 -45.15
C CYS A 21 -35.52 20.10 -43.81
N LEU A 22 -34.80 20.80 -42.91
CA LEU A 22 -35.12 21.09 -41.51
C LEU A 22 -34.45 20.25 -40.39
N ASP A 23 -33.60 20.99 -39.67
CA ASP A 23 -33.24 20.94 -38.25
C ASP A 23 -32.09 20.03 -37.75
N ASP A 24 -31.02 20.76 -37.41
CA ASP A 24 -30.08 20.58 -36.29
C ASP A 24 -28.87 19.64 -36.45
N ILE A 25 -27.85 20.17 -37.14
CA ILE A 25 -26.45 19.82 -36.86
C ILE A 25 -25.66 21.12 -36.72
N GLY A 26 -25.47 21.55 -35.48
CA GLY A 26 -24.52 22.60 -35.11
C GLY A 26 -23.19 22.01 -34.66
N ILE A 27 -22.21 21.97 -35.56
CA ILE A 27 -20.80 22.03 -35.13
C ILE A 27 -20.48 23.50 -34.84
N GLY A 28 -20.23 23.80 -33.57
CA GLY A 28 -19.61 25.03 -33.10
C GLY A 28 -18.54 24.67 -32.08
N GLY A 29 -17.28 24.70 -32.49
CA GLY A 29 -16.17 24.48 -31.58
C GLY A 29 -16.00 25.65 -30.61
N THR A 30 -15.80 25.32 -29.35
CA THR A 30 -15.02 26.13 -28.39
C THR A 30 -14.22 25.16 -27.54
N ASN A 31 -12.89 25.27 -27.60
CA ASN A 31 -12.04 24.75 -26.55
C ASN A 31 -12.45 25.41 -25.23
N SER A 32 -12.70 24.61 -24.20
CA SER A 32 -12.50 25.03 -22.83
C SER A 32 -11.97 23.81 -22.09
N ASP A 33 -10.66 23.80 -21.93
CA ASP A 33 -10.00 23.20 -20.78
C ASP A 33 -10.73 23.66 -19.51
N GLY A 34 -10.90 22.77 -18.54
CA GLY A 34 -11.40 23.16 -17.23
C GLY A 34 -12.18 22.06 -16.52
N ASP A 35 -11.44 21.32 -15.69
CA ASP A 35 -11.88 20.94 -14.35
C ASP A 35 -12.92 19.81 -14.28
N GLU A 36 -12.46 18.58 -14.53
CA GLU A 36 -13.04 17.43 -13.84
C GLU A 36 -12.41 17.35 -12.45
N ASN A 37 -12.74 18.33 -11.60
CA ASN A 37 -12.60 18.18 -10.17
C ASN A 37 -13.68 17.18 -9.77
N THR A 38 -13.33 15.90 -9.85
CA THR A 38 -14.18 14.85 -9.33
C THR A 38 -14.16 15.00 -7.81
N ASP A 39 -15.14 15.73 -7.28
CA ASP A 39 -15.65 15.54 -5.93
C ASP A 39 -16.15 14.07 -5.84
N ARG A 40 -15.20 13.12 -5.83
CA ARG A 40 -15.46 11.71 -5.55
C ARG A 40 -15.75 11.63 -4.07
N ASP A 41 -16.75 10.81 -3.75
CA ASP A 41 -17.31 10.73 -2.42
C ASP A 41 -16.35 9.94 -1.51
N GLU A 42 -15.29 10.62 -1.05
CA GLU A 42 -14.31 10.09 -0.08
C GLU A 42 -14.96 9.70 1.26
N SER A 43 -16.24 10.04 1.47
CA SER A 43 -17.01 9.63 2.65
C SER A 43 -17.49 8.17 2.58
N GLY A 44 -17.25 7.49 1.45
CA GLY A 44 -17.68 6.11 1.21
C GLY A 44 -16.70 5.01 1.63
N TYR A 45 -15.46 5.36 2.01
CA TYR A 45 -14.46 4.35 2.38
C TYR A 45 -14.83 3.59 3.65
N GLU A 46 -14.45 2.31 3.70
CA GLU A 46 -14.43 1.59 4.97
C GLU A 46 -13.48 2.32 5.93
N THR A 47 -13.87 2.38 7.21
CA THR A 47 -13.10 3.05 8.25
C THR A 47 -12.84 2.07 9.37
N GLN A 48 -11.59 1.99 9.81
CA GLN A 48 -11.18 1.17 10.94
C GLN A 48 -10.58 2.05 12.04
N THR A 49 -10.72 1.61 13.29
CA THR A 49 -10.18 2.35 14.44
C THR A 49 -8.79 1.84 14.79
N PHE A 50 -7.79 2.71 14.71
CA PHE A 50 -6.43 2.46 15.16
C PHE A 50 -6.09 3.45 16.25
N VAL A 51 -5.60 2.97 17.40
CA VAL A 51 -5.16 3.82 18.53
C VAL A 51 -6.20 4.91 18.91
N GLY A 52 -7.49 4.56 18.82
CA GLY A 52 -8.61 5.46 19.15
C GLY A 52 -8.94 6.52 18.09
N LYS A 53 -8.40 6.42 16.87
CA LYS A 53 -8.74 7.25 15.71
C LYS A 53 -9.34 6.43 14.60
N GLU A 54 -10.40 6.96 14.01
CA GLU A 54 -11.00 6.45 12.78
C GLU A 54 -10.10 6.81 11.58
N VAL A 55 -9.62 5.80 10.87
CA VAL A 55 -8.78 5.92 9.67
C VAL A 55 -9.54 5.31 8.48
N PRO A 56 -9.83 6.09 7.43
CA PRO A 56 -10.37 5.58 6.19
C PRO A 56 -9.35 4.71 5.46
N LEU A 57 -9.80 3.57 4.95
CA LEU A 57 -9.01 2.63 4.15
C LEU A 57 -9.30 2.91 2.67
N VAL A 58 -8.34 3.51 1.98
CA VAL A 58 -8.45 3.84 0.56
C VAL A 58 -8.04 2.62 -0.28
N PRO A 59 -8.84 2.20 -1.28
CA PRO A 59 -8.43 1.15 -2.21
C PRO A 59 -7.18 1.54 -2.99
N VAL A 60 -6.29 0.59 -3.26
CA VAL A 60 -5.00 0.83 -3.92
C VAL A 60 -5.14 1.52 -5.28
N ASP A 61 -6.17 1.18 -6.06
CA ASP A 61 -6.43 1.79 -7.37
C ASP A 61 -6.69 3.31 -7.27
N GLU A 62 -7.40 3.73 -6.22
CA GLU A 62 -7.74 5.13 -6.01
C GLU A 62 -6.56 5.91 -5.40
N ALA A 63 -5.80 5.26 -4.51
CA ALA A 63 -4.52 5.80 -4.05
C ALA A 63 -3.57 6.03 -5.24
N TYR A 64 -3.54 5.11 -6.22
CA TYR A 64 -2.74 5.27 -7.43
C TYR A 64 -3.21 6.44 -8.29
N GLU A 65 -4.52 6.68 -8.43
CA GLU A 65 -5.01 7.88 -9.11
C GLU A 65 -4.56 9.18 -8.41
N TRP A 66 -4.59 9.24 -7.07
CA TRP A 66 -4.06 10.39 -6.34
C TRP A 66 -2.55 10.56 -6.51
N TYR A 67 -1.81 9.46 -6.66
CA TYR A 67 -0.39 9.48 -6.99
C TYR A 67 -0.14 10.06 -8.40
N GLU A 68 -0.84 9.57 -9.42
CA GLU A 68 -0.66 10.02 -10.81
C GLU A 68 -0.99 11.51 -11.00
N ASN A 69 -1.95 12.01 -10.22
CA ASN A 69 -2.39 13.40 -10.26
C ASN A 69 -1.60 14.32 -9.29
N GLU A 70 -0.62 13.81 -8.56
CA GLU A 70 0.16 14.55 -7.56
C GLU A 70 -0.72 15.16 -6.44
N GLU A 71 -1.83 14.48 -6.10
CA GLU A 71 -2.85 14.95 -5.16
C GLU A 71 -2.62 14.47 -3.72
N ALA A 72 -1.74 13.50 -3.51
CA ALA A 72 -1.41 12.96 -2.20
C ALA A 72 0.09 12.80 -2.01
N ARG A 73 0.51 12.86 -0.74
CA ARG A 73 1.86 12.48 -0.32
C ARG A 73 1.82 11.11 0.35
N PHE A 74 2.80 10.29 0.03
CA PHE A 74 2.84 8.90 0.47
C PHE A 74 3.83 8.72 1.62
N VAL A 75 3.45 7.86 2.57
CA VAL A 75 4.23 7.56 3.76
C VAL A 75 4.39 6.04 3.87
N ASP A 76 5.65 5.60 3.77
CA ASP A 76 6.01 4.20 4.02
C ASP A 76 6.24 3.99 5.52
N THR A 77 5.48 3.07 6.09
CA THR A 77 5.48 2.78 7.53
C THR A 77 6.21 1.48 7.89
N ARG A 78 6.85 0.82 6.91
CA ARG A 78 7.61 -0.42 7.08
C ARG A 78 9.00 -0.16 7.66
N GLY A 79 9.79 -1.22 7.84
CA GLY A 79 11.20 -1.10 8.21
C GLY A 79 12.06 -0.51 7.08
N MET A 80 13.19 0.09 7.47
CA MET A 80 14.10 0.77 6.54
C MET A 80 14.60 -0.15 5.42
N GLY A 81 14.91 -1.41 5.73
CA GLY A 81 15.36 -2.34 4.70
C GLY A 81 14.28 -2.56 3.63
N GLN A 82 13.01 -2.67 4.03
CA GLN A 82 11.89 -2.82 3.09
C GLN A 82 11.69 -1.56 2.24
N TYR A 83 11.75 -0.38 2.84
CA TYR A 83 11.73 0.89 2.11
C TYR A 83 12.85 0.94 1.07
N ASP A 84 14.09 0.62 1.48
CA ASP A 84 15.25 0.63 0.60
C ASP A 84 15.13 -0.40 -0.53
N ALA A 85 14.58 -1.58 -0.24
CA ALA A 85 14.38 -2.65 -1.20
C ALA A 85 13.27 -2.35 -2.22
N GLY A 86 12.33 -1.46 -1.90
CA GLY A 86 11.31 -1.00 -2.84
C GLY A 86 10.21 -0.21 -2.13
N HIS A 87 9.85 0.96 -2.64
CA HIS A 87 8.79 1.82 -2.10
C HIS A 87 8.02 2.53 -3.21
N ILE A 88 6.89 3.18 -2.87
CA ILE A 88 6.15 4.05 -3.79
C ILE A 88 7.03 5.28 -4.11
N PRO A 89 7.25 5.66 -5.38
CA PRO A 89 8.15 6.75 -5.73
C PRO A 89 7.73 8.07 -5.06
N GLY A 90 8.69 8.74 -4.42
CA GLY A 90 8.44 9.99 -3.68
C GLY A 90 7.75 9.81 -2.33
N ALA A 91 7.46 8.58 -1.89
CA ALA A 91 7.09 8.32 -0.51
C ALA A 91 8.23 8.70 0.44
N VAL A 92 7.88 9.10 1.66
CA VAL A 92 8.87 9.29 2.73
C VAL A 92 8.85 8.09 3.68
N TYR A 93 10.02 7.75 4.22
CA TYR A 93 10.13 6.79 5.31
C TYR A 93 9.68 7.43 6.63
N SER A 94 8.57 6.95 7.19
CA SER A 94 8.03 7.37 8.49
C SER A 94 7.43 6.13 9.16
N PRO A 95 8.28 5.33 9.83
CA PRO A 95 7.89 4.04 10.38
C PRO A 95 6.91 4.24 11.54
N ALA A 96 5.93 3.34 11.68
CA ALA A 96 5.00 3.37 12.80
C ALA A 96 5.68 3.04 14.14
N VAL A 97 6.81 2.32 14.11
CA VAL A 97 7.57 1.90 15.30
C VAL A 97 9.06 2.21 15.08
N GLY A 98 9.78 2.59 16.14
CA GLY A 98 11.24 2.66 16.11
C GLY A 98 11.84 3.89 15.38
N GLY A 99 11.06 4.96 15.18
CA GLY A 99 11.57 6.22 14.62
C GLY A 99 12.73 6.83 15.43
N ASP A 100 13.64 7.53 14.73
CA ASP A 100 14.86 8.12 15.31
C ASP A 100 14.64 9.50 15.98
N GLY A 101 13.38 9.93 16.06
CA GLY A 101 12.96 11.21 16.63
C GLY A 101 12.92 12.36 15.62
N THR A 102 13.22 12.12 14.35
CA THR A 102 12.95 13.04 13.25
C THR A 102 12.00 12.41 12.24
N ASP A 103 10.89 13.07 11.94
CA ASP A 103 9.93 12.58 10.96
C ASP A 103 9.84 13.52 9.75
N PRO A 104 10.03 13.05 8.51
CA PRO A 104 9.83 13.86 7.31
C PRO A 104 8.44 14.50 7.20
N THR A 105 7.41 13.98 7.89
CA THR A 105 6.07 14.56 7.90
C THR A 105 5.96 15.83 8.74
N ASP A 106 6.89 16.07 9.68
CA ASP A 106 6.86 17.23 10.60
C ASP A 106 6.85 18.59 9.87
N GLU A 107 7.36 18.63 8.64
CA GLU A 107 7.45 19.84 7.82
C GLU A 107 6.22 20.07 6.92
N TRP A 108 5.24 19.16 6.93
CA TRP A 108 4.10 19.21 6.02
C TRP A 108 2.96 20.08 6.56
N ALA A 109 2.17 20.66 5.66
CA ALA A 109 0.99 21.40 6.05
C ALA A 109 -0.12 20.44 6.51
N HIS A 110 -0.88 20.81 7.54
CA HIS A 110 -1.89 19.92 8.15
C HIS A 110 -3.08 19.59 7.23
N ASP A 111 -3.31 20.40 6.19
CA ASP A 111 -4.31 20.18 5.15
C ASP A 111 -3.82 19.24 4.02
N THR A 112 -2.54 18.84 4.05
CA THR A 112 -1.97 17.88 3.09
C THR A 112 -2.74 16.55 3.13
N ARG A 113 -3.11 16.04 1.95
CA ARG A 113 -3.61 14.67 1.81
C ARG A 113 -2.44 13.68 1.95
N ILE A 114 -2.52 12.81 2.95
CA ILE A 114 -1.50 11.82 3.27
C ILE A 114 -2.09 10.42 3.11
N VAL A 115 -1.35 9.56 2.42
CA VAL A 115 -1.66 8.14 2.26
C VAL A 115 -0.53 7.33 2.88
N THR A 116 -0.82 6.60 3.96
CA THR A 116 0.11 5.67 4.60
C THR A 116 -0.03 4.28 4.02
N TYR A 117 1.04 3.49 4.04
CA TYR A 117 1.01 2.08 3.67
C TYR A 117 2.03 1.25 4.43
N CYS A 118 1.81 -0.06 4.53
CA CYS A 118 2.70 -1.05 5.12
C CYS A 118 2.75 -2.35 4.29
N GLY A 119 3.49 -3.37 4.73
CA GLY A 119 3.65 -4.64 4.02
C GLY A 119 2.39 -5.51 4.07
N CYS A 120 1.85 -5.70 5.27
CA CYS A 120 0.56 -6.36 5.55
C CYS A 120 -0.60 -5.35 5.50
N PRO A 121 -1.86 -5.74 5.26
CA PRO A 121 -2.84 -4.88 4.58
C PRO A 121 -2.88 -3.43 5.09
N HIS A 122 -3.10 -3.19 6.38
CA HIS A 122 -3.16 -1.81 6.87
C HIS A 122 -2.85 -1.61 8.36
N THR A 123 -2.28 -2.60 9.08
CA THR A 123 -2.07 -2.47 10.53
C THR A 123 -1.12 -1.32 10.90
N LEU A 124 0.12 -1.35 10.40
CA LEU A 124 1.12 -0.30 10.69
C LEU A 124 0.76 1.02 10.01
N ALA A 125 0.23 0.94 8.78
CA ALA A 125 -0.28 2.09 8.04
C ALA A 125 -1.37 2.83 8.82
N GLY A 126 -2.34 2.09 9.37
CA GLY A 126 -3.43 2.61 10.18
C GLY A 126 -2.94 3.20 11.50
N GLN A 127 -1.97 2.57 12.17
CA GLN A 127 -1.35 3.13 13.38
C GLN A 127 -0.67 4.47 13.10
N ARG A 128 0.20 4.56 12.09
CA ARG A 128 0.84 5.83 11.74
C ARG A 128 -0.17 6.87 11.28
N ALA A 129 -1.20 6.47 10.52
CA ALA A 129 -2.28 7.38 10.12
C ALA A 129 -3.02 7.96 11.34
N ALA A 130 -3.30 7.14 12.35
CA ALA A 130 -3.92 7.60 13.59
C ALA A 130 -3.03 8.59 14.37
N GLU A 131 -1.72 8.37 14.38
CA GLU A 131 -0.75 9.30 14.98
C GLU A 131 -0.73 10.64 14.24
N LEU A 132 -0.61 10.63 12.91
CA LEU A 132 -0.67 11.85 12.08
C LEU A 132 -1.98 12.63 12.33
N LYS A 133 -3.13 11.94 12.42
CA LYS A 133 -4.41 12.57 12.78
C LYS A 133 -4.41 13.14 14.20
N SER A 134 -3.63 12.58 15.11
CA SER A 134 -3.44 13.09 16.47
C SER A 134 -2.51 14.30 16.52
N GLU A 135 -1.54 14.36 15.62
CA GLU A 135 -0.63 15.50 15.41
C GLU A 135 -1.34 16.69 14.73
N GLY A 136 -2.46 16.44 14.06
CA GLY A 136 -3.38 17.46 13.57
C GLY A 136 -3.56 17.49 12.05
N PHE A 137 -3.09 16.48 11.34
CA PHE A 137 -3.37 16.31 9.91
C PHE A 137 -4.86 15.97 9.69
N GLU A 138 -5.47 16.63 8.71
CA GLU A 138 -6.91 16.57 8.46
C GLU A 138 -7.28 15.42 7.51
N ASN A 139 -6.45 15.19 6.49
CA ASN A 139 -6.73 14.31 5.35
C ASN A 139 -5.75 13.12 5.34
N VAL A 140 -5.98 12.13 6.20
CA VAL A 140 -5.08 10.97 6.34
C VAL A 140 -5.84 9.66 6.12
N TYR A 141 -5.30 8.84 5.22
CA TYR A 141 -5.84 7.57 4.74
C TYR A 141 -4.75 6.50 4.82
N ALA A 142 -5.15 5.23 4.92
CA ALA A 142 -4.25 4.08 4.77
C ALA A 142 -4.65 3.29 3.53
N ILE A 143 -3.69 2.81 2.73
CA ILE A 143 -3.99 1.88 1.63
C ILE A 143 -4.54 0.58 2.23
N ASP A 144 -5.70 0.13 1.78
CA ASP A 144 -6.37 -1.06 2.33
C ASP A 144 -5.57 -2.35 2.08
N GLU A 145 -5.05 -2.50 0.87
CA GLU A 145 -4.29 -3.67 0.41
C GLU A 145 -2.79 -3.61 0.72
N GLY A 146 -2.31 -2.49 1.28
CA GLY A 146 -0.89 -2.26 1.58
C GLY A 146 0.01 -2.19 0.33
N TYR A 147 1.33 -2.30 0.56
CA TYR A 147 2.33 -2.26 -0.50
C TYR A 147 2.26 -3.49 -1.41
N GLY A 148 1.88 -4.66 -0.88
CA GLY A 148 1.70 -5.86 -1.68
C GLY A 148 0.66 -5.67 -2.78
N GLY A 149 -0.49 -5.04 -2.46
CA GLY A 149 -1.50 -4.69 -3.46
C GLY A 149 -0.99 -3.72 -4.52
N TRP A 150 -0.12 -2.78 -4.15
CA TRP A 150 0.51 -1.84 -5.08
C TRP A 150 1.45 -2.56 -6.05
N GLU A 151 2.24 -3.51 -5.57
CA GLU A 151 3.12 -4.34 -6.39
C GLU A 151 2.33 -5.28 -7.31
N ASP A 152 1.28 -5.93 -6.79
CA ASP A 152 0.42 -6.84 -7.56
C ASP A 152 -0.33 -6.12 -8.69
N ALA A 153 -0.66 -4.84 -8.50
CA ALA A 153 -1.24 -3.98 -9.54
C ALA A 153 -0.22 -3.46 -10.57
N GLU A 154 1.06 -3.83 -10.44
CA GLU A 154 2.16 -3.40 -11.31
C GLU A 154 2.36 -1.87 -11.34
N TYR A 155 2.03 -1.18 -10.25
CA TYR A 155 2.22 0.26 -10.12
C TYR A 155 3.70 0.65 -9.95
N PRO A 156 4.09 1.91 -10.26
CA PRO A 156 5.48 2.35 -10.22
C PRO A 156 6.11 2.16 -8.83
N THR A 157 7.35 1.70 -8.79
CA THR A 157 8.16 1.55 -7.57
C THR A 157 9.55 2.17 -7.76
N GLU A 158 10.14 2.66 -6.67
CA GLU A 158 11.52 3.12 -6.58
C GLU A 158 12.29 2.24 -5.59
N ARG A 159 13.60 2.04 -5.81
CA ARG A 159 14.47 1.21 -4.96
C ARG A 159 15.77 1.95 -4.65
N ASN A 160 16.17 1.96 -3.39
CA ASN A 160 17.48 2.45 -2.96
C ASN A 160 18.56 1.35 -3.03
N ASP A 161 18.16 0.08 -2.86
CA ASP A 161 19.01 -1.10 -3.13
C ASP A 161 18.52 -1.85 -4.38
N GLN A 162 19.44 -2.16 -5.27
CA GLN A 162 19.18 -2.80 -6.56
C GLN A 162 19.35 -4.33 -6.52
N ASN A 163 19.81 -4.90 -5.40
CA ASN A 163 20.12 -6.33 -5.30
C ASN A 163 19.26 -7.10 -4.29
N ALA A 164 18.24 -6.48 -3.69
CA ALA A 164 17.40 -7.13 -2.71
C ALA A 164 16.40 -8.11 -3.36
N ASP A 165 16.50 -9.39 -3.00
CA ASP A 165 15.43 -10.37 -3.25
C ASP A 165 14.38 -10.23 -2.14
N VAL A 166 13.12 -10.06 -2.51
CA VAL A 166 11.97 -9.97 -1.58
C VAL A 166 11.02 -11.12 -1.90
N GLU A 167 11.03 -12.12 -1.03
CA GLU A 167 10.08 -13.22 -1.05
C GLU A 167 9.08 -13.08 0.10
N THR A 168 7.91 -13.66 -0.08
CA THR A 168 6.86 -13.71 0.95
C THR A 168 7.00 -14.98 1.77
N HIS A 169 7.01 -14.85 3.09
CA HIS A 169 7.03 -15.99 4.01
C HIS A 169 5.90 -15.85 5.03
N ALA A 170 5.02 -16.86 5.09
CA ALA A 170 3.97 -16.92 6.10
C ALA A 170 4.57 -17.35 7.44
N ILE A 171 4.22 -16.62 8.50
CA ILE A 171 4.53 -16.94 9.88
C ILE A 171 3.21 -17.06 10.63
N GLU A 172 3.01 -18.22 11.24
CA GLU A 172 1.85 -18.55 12.06
C GLU A 172 2.29 -18.71 13.52
N GLY A 173 1.40 -18.42 14.46
CA GLY A 173 1.66 -18.72 15.86
C GLY A 173 0.45 -18.60 16.76
N GLU A 174 0.69 -18.85 18.04
CA GLU A 174 -0.31 -18.79 19.10
C GLU A 174 0.21 -17.95 20.27
N ALA A 175 -0.66 -17.09 20.80
CA ALA A 175 -0.47 -16.28 21.99
C ALA A 175 -1.67 -16.47 22.94
N ASP A 176 -1.58 -16.00 24.18
CA ASP A 176 -2.73 -16.06 25.09
C ASP A 176 -3.95 -15.31 24.49
N ALA A 177 -5.08 -15.99 24.33
CA ALA A 177 -6.30 -15.44 23.74
C ALA A 177 -6.87 -14.22 24.50
N SER A 178 -6.44 -13.97 25.75
CA SER A 178 -6.76 -12.74 26.46
C SER A 178 -6.10 -11.49 25.86
N ASN A 179 -5.09 -11.66 25.02
CA ASN A 179 -4.44 -10.62 24.23
C ASN A 179 -5.09 -10.41 22.85
N ALA A 180 -6.30 -10.94 22.61
CA ALA A 180 -7.00 -10.73 21.34
C ALA A 180 -7.13 -9.24 20.98
N GLY A 181 -6.74 -8.89 19.76
CA GLY A 181 -6.66 -7.51 19.26
C GLY A 181 -5.36 -6.78 19.59
N GLU A 182 -4.47 -7.37 20.39
CA GLU A 182 -3.08 -6.92 20.54
C GLU A 182 -2.22 -7.45 19.38
N TYR A 183 -0.98 -6.99 19.34
CA TYR A 183 -0.05 -7.22 18.24
C TYR A 183 1.07 -8.17 18.61
N VAL A 184 1.57 -8.88 17.59
CA VAL A 184 2.84 -9.62 17.62
C VAL A 184 3.79 -8.93 16.66
N ASP A 185 4.93 -8.49 17.17
CA ASP A 185 6.00 -7.88 16.36
C ASP A 185 6.94 -8.99 15.90
N ILE A 186 7.22 -9.03 14.60
CA ILE A 186 8.13 -9.99 13.99
C ILE A 186 9.20 -9.18 13.28
N SER A 187 10.45 -9.32 13.70
CA SER A 187 11.54 -8.50 13.16
C SER A 187 12.82 -9.29 12.98
N THR A 188 13.70 -8.79 12.11
CA THR A 188 15.12 -9.24 12.09
C THR A 188 15.81 -8.85 13.40
N LEU A 189 16.88 -9.57 13.80
CA LEU A 189 17.65 -9.22 15.02
C LEU A 189 18.10 -7.75 15.09
N GLU A 190 18.42 -7.14 13.95
CA GLU A 190 18.84 -5.73 13.89
C GLU A 190 17.66 -4.75 13.99
N GLY A 191 16.43 -5.22 13.92
CA GLY A 191 15.20 -4.41 13.91
C GLY A 191 15.02 -3.60 12.61
N SER A 192 15.85 -3.82 11.59
CA SER A 192 15.84 -3.06 10.34
C SER A 192 14.63 -3.36 9.45
N ASN A 193 14.06 -4.55 9.61
CA ASN A 193 12.84 -5.02 8.96
C ASN A 193 11.92 -5.59 10.03
N TYR A 194 10.64 -5.24 9.95
CA TYR A 194 9.62 -5.68 10.88
C TYR A 194 8.25 -5.77 10.20
N GLU A 195 7.42 -6.71 10.64
CA GLU A 195 6.00 -6.80 10.31
C GLU A 195 5.22 -7.04 11.59
N VAL A 196 3.92 -6.74 11.54
CA VAL A 196 3.01 -6.97 12.67
C VAL A 196 1.93 -7.97 12.29
N ALA A 197 1.65 -8.89 13.21
CA ALA A 197 0.45 -9.73 13.18
C ALA A 197 -0.54 -9.28 14.26
N THR A 198 -1.84 -9.47 14.02
CA THR A 198 -2.88 -9.20 15.02
C THR A 198 -3.35 -10.51 15.64
N ILE A 199 -3.42 -10.57 16.97
CA ILE A 199 -3.89 -11.74 17.70
C ILE A 199 -5.41 -11.85 17.55
N GLN A 200 -5.87 -13.00 17.06
CA GLN A 200 -7.27 -13.32 16.85
C GLN A 200 -7.98 -13.68 18.17
N PRO A 201 -9.33 -13.70 18.21
CA PRO A 201 -10.09 -14.05 19.42
C PRO A 201 -9.82 -15.44 20.00
N ASP A 202 -9.26 -16.36 19.22
CA ASP A 202 -8.86 -17.69 19.66
C ASP A 202 -7.37 -17.78 20.07
N GLY A 203 -6.63 -16.68 20.02
CA GLY A 203 -5.21 -16.59 20.36
C GLY A 203 -4.26 -16.85 19.19
N THR A 204 -4.78 -17.25 18.02
CA THR A 204 -3.94 -17.45 16.83
C THR A 204 -3.51 -16.12 16.22
N TYR A 205 -2.39 -16.11 15.52
CA TYR A 205 -2.01 -15.02 14.63
C TYR A 205 -1.32 -15.59 13.38
N GLU A 206 -1.43 -14.83 12.29
CA GLU A 206 -0.80 -15.12 11.02
C GLU A 206 -0.37 -13.80 10.39
N THR A 207 0.80 -13.78 9.76
CA THR A 207 1.23 -12.66 8.92
C THR A 207 2.15 -13.14 7.81
N GLU A 208 2.29 -12.32 6.79
CA GLU A 208 3.22 -12.54 5.68
C GLU A 208 4.39 -11.56 5.80
N ILE A 209 5.60 -12.07 6.06
CA ILE A 209 6.78 -11.21 6.05
C ILE A 209 7.33 -11.04 4.64
N ARG A 210 7.75 -9.82 4.32
CA ARG A 210 8.34 -9.42 3.03
C ARG A 210 9.64 -8.67 3.30
N PHE A 211 10.60 -9.37 3.89
CA PHE A 211 11.90 -8.82 4.26
C PHE A 211 12.92 -9.03 3.12
N PRO A 212 13.69 -8.00 2.76
CA PRO A 212 14.75 -8.15 1.77
C PRO A 212 15.91 -8.98 2.30
N ASP A 213 16.57 -9.70 1.39
CA ASP A 213 17.85 -10.39 1.63
C ASP A 213 17.83 -11.42 2.77
N VAL A 214 16.66 -12.04 3.01
CA VAL A 214 16.52 -13.10 4.01
C VAL A 214 16.83 -14.48 3.44
N THR A 215 17.29 -15.36 4.32
CA THR A 215 17.58 -16.77 4.03
C THR A 215 16.94 -17.64 5.10
N ALA A 216 16.91 -18.96 4.88
CA ALA A 216 16.40 -19.93 5.86
C ALA A 216 17.10 -19.81 7.24
N GLU A 217 18.38 -19.39 7.26
CA GLU A 217 19.19 -19.20 8.48
C GLU A 217 19.07 -17.78 9.08
N THR A 218 18.30 -16.88 8.46
CA THR A 218 18.12 -15.52 8.99
C THR A 218 17.44 -15.57 10.34
N GLU A 219 18.08 -14.96 11.34
CA GLU A 219 17.57 -14.88 12.71
C GLU A 219 16.50 -13.78 12.83
N LEU A 220 15.38 -14.16 13.43
CA LEU A 220 14.20 -13.35 13.68
C LEU A 220 13.87 -13.33 15.17
N ILE A 221 13.18 -12.27 15.59
CA ILE A 221 12.57 -12.13 16.91
C ILE A 221 11.06 -12.08 16.71
N VAL A 222 10.34 -12.91 17.45
CA VAL A 222 8.88 -12.86 17.57
C VAL A 222 8.55 -12.38 18.99
N GLU A 223 7.99 -11.19 19.10
CA GLU A 223 7.58 -10.57 20.35
C GLU A 223 6.06 -10.47 20.42
N ALA A 224 5.45 -11.37 21.20
CA ALA A 224 4.05 -11.32 21.58
C ALA A 224 3.90 -10.70 22.99
N PRO A 225 2.70 -10.28 23.41
CA PRO A 225 2.51 -9.67 24.73
C PRO A 225 2.90 -10.58 25.91
N ASP A 226 2.82 -11.91 25.71
CA ASP A 226 3.09 -12.94 26.73
C ASP A 226 4.39 -13.72 26.53
N TYR A 227 5.13 -13.52 25.42
CA TYR A 227 6.43 -14.16 25.20
C TYR A 227 7.31 -13.43 24.17
N THR A 228 8.61 -13.73 24.21
CA THR A 228 9.57 -13.34 23.18
C THR A 228 10.40 -14.57 22.83
N VAL A 229 10.50 -14.91 21.55
CA VAL A 229 11.30 -16.03 21.04
C VAL A 229 12.23 -15.54 19.93
N GLU A 230 13.48 -16.00 19.96
CA GLU A 230 14.45 -15.84 18.88
C GLU A 230 14.60 -17.17 18.14
N GLY A 231 14.59 -17.13 16.82
CA GLY A 231 14.67 -18.33 15.98
C GLY A 231 14.95 -17.99 14.54
N THR A 232 15.18 -19.00 13.71
CA THR A 232 15.46 -18.80 12.28
C THR A 232 14.17 -18.71 11.47
N LEU A 233 14.25 -18.11 10.28
CA LEU A 233 13.16 -18.11 9.31
C LEU A 233 12.67 -19.52 8.98
N GLU A 234 13.58 -20.50 8.84
CA GLU A 234 13.21 -21.91 8.60
C GLU A 234 12.35 -22.48 9.72
N GLU A 235 12.72 -22.21 10.98
CA GLU A 235 11.98 -22.70 12.16
C GLU A 235 10.58 -22.10 12.21
N PHE A 236 10.46 -20.78 12.06
CA PHE A 236 9.17 -20.07 12.17
C PHE A 236 8.25 -20.26 10.96
N THR A 237 8.77 -20.71 9.82
CA THR A 237 7.94 -21.08 8.64
C THR A 237 7.59 -22.56 8.60
N SER A 238 8.21 -23.39 9.46
CA SER A 238 7.97 -24.83 9.49
C SER A 238 6.91 -25.25 10.51
N GLU A 239 6.86 -24.57 11.66
CA GLU A 239 5.92 -24.86 12.75
C GLU A 239 5.40 -23.55 13.37
N PRO A 240 4.17 -23.54 13.92
CA PRO A 240 3.63 -22.35 14.58
C PRO A 240 4.48 -21.92 15.78
N VAL A 241 4.71 -20.60 15.91
CA VAL A 241 5.49 -20.01 16.99
C VAL A 241 4.67 -19.93 18.28
N THR A 242 5.26 -20.36 19.39
CA THR A 242 4.64 -20.39 20.72
C THR A 242 5.65 -19.98 21.80
N ALA A 243 5.20 -19.79 23.04
CA ALA A 243 6.09 -19.48 24.17
C ALA A 243 7.14 -20.57 24.50
N ASP A 244 6.97 -21.80 24.01
CA ASP A 244 7.89 -22.94 24.20
C ASP A 244 8.81 -23.19 22.98
N SER A 245 8.68 -22.38 21.93
CA SER A 245 9.49 -22.48 20.70
C SER A 245 10.97 -22.17 20.95
#